data_AF-A0A804M553-F1
#
_entry.id   AF-A0A804M553-F1
#
_cell.length_a   1.000
_cell.length_b   1.000
_cell.length_c   1.000
_cell.angle_alpha   90.00
_cell.angle_beta   90.00
_cell.angle_gamma   90.00
#
_symmetry.space_group_name_H-M   'P 1'
#
loop_
_entity.id
_entity.type
_entity.pdbx_description
1 polymer ?
#
loop_
_entity_poly.entity_id
_entity_poly.type
_entity_poly.pdbx_seq_one_letter_code
_entity_poly.pdbx_strand_id
1 'polypeptide(L)'
;MGSSKDNFHGMSKTGEQFLAGVYHHLPSILAFTAPHPNSYDRIQPDTWSGAYLCWGKENREAPLRTACPPGVPLDLVSNFEIKSFDGCANPHLGLAAGIDGLRRHLKLPEPIESNPSDHSSKLKRLPQNLQESVE
;
A
#
# COMPACT_ATOMS: atom_id res chain seq x y z
N MET A 1 -20.37 6.49 -12.46
CA MET A 1 -19.62 7.49 -11.68
C MET A 1 -20.23 7.50 -10.29
N GLY A 2 -19.46 7.19 -9.25
CA GLY A 2 -19.98 7.06 -7.88
C GLY A 2 -20.61 8.37 -7.41
N SER A 3 -21.79 8.28 -6.78
CA SER A 3 -22.42 9.39 -6.07
C SER A 3 -21.40 10.03 -5.12
N SER A 4 -21.34 11.36 -5.02
CA SER A 4 -20.29 12.07 -4.26
C SER A 4 -20.19 11.69 -2.78
N LYS A 5 -21.18 10.97 -2.25
CA LYS A 5 -21.19 10.42 -0.89
C LYS A 5 -20.33 9.16 -0.70
N ASP A 6 -19.97 8.47 -1.79
CA ASP A 6 -19.22 7.21 -1.76
C ASP A 6 -17.77 7.36 -2.25
N ASN A 7 -17.32 8.59 -2.52
CA ASN A 7 -16.00 8.88 -3.07
C ASN A 7 -15.03 9.30 -1.95
N PHE A 8 -14.67 8.35 -1.09
CA PHE A 8 -13.62 8.59 -0.08
C PHE A 8 -12.27 8.65 -0.79
N HIS A 9 -11.49 9.69 -0.51
CA HIS A 9 -10.15 9.92 -1.08
C HIS A 9 -10.03 9.92 -2.61
N GLY A 10 -11.13 10.06 -3.36
CA GLY A 10 -11.11 10.04 -4.82
C GLY A 10 -11.20 8.64 -5.45
N MET A 11 -11.50 7.62 -4.64
CA MET A 11 -11.78 6.26 -5.10
C MET A 11 -13.18 5.81 -4.68
N SER A 12 -13.71 4.83 -5.41
CA SER A 12 -14.97 4.18 -5.00
C SER A 12 -14.81 3.44 -3.67
N LYS A 13 -15.91 3.27 -2.93
CA LYS A 13 -15.97 2.41 -1.73
C LYS A 13 -15.36 1.02 -1.95
N THR A 14 -15.60 0.39 -3.10
CA THR A 14 -14.99 -0.91 -3.46
C THR A 14 -13.48 -0.79 -3.58
N GLY A 15 -12.97 0.26 -4.23
CA GLY A 15 -11.55 0.53 -4.34
C GLY A 15 -10.88 0.77 -2.99
N GLU A 16 -11.52 1.55 -2.12
CA GLU A 16 -11.05 1.82 -0.76
C GLU A 16 -10.96 0.52 0.05
N GLN A 17 -12.01 -0.29 0.05
CA GLN A 17 -12.04 -1.56 0.78
C GLN A 17 -10.99 -2.56 0.26
N PHE A 18 -10.76 -2.58 -1.06
CA PHE A 18 -9.72 -3.41 -1.65
C PHE A 18 -8.33 -2.97 -1.18
N LEU A 19 -8.02 -1.68 -1.30
CA LEU A 19 -6.72 -1.15 -0.89
C LEU A 19 -6.52 -1.26 0.64
N ALA A 20 -7.59 -1.13 1.43
CA ALA A 20 -7.59 -1.38 2.87
C ALA A 20 -7.21 -2.83 3.22
N GLY A 21 -7.66 -3.80 2.42
CA GLY A 21 -7.24 -5.20 2.51
C GLY A 21 -5.74 -5.38 2.31
N VAL A 22 -5.21 -4.81 1.22
CA VAL A 22 -3.77 -4.83 0.95
C VAL A 22 -2.99 -4.14 2.07
N TYR A 23 -3.43 -2.96 2.53
CA TYR A 23 -2.81 -2.23 3.63
C TYR A 23 -2.76 -3.05 4.91
N HIS A 24 -3.88 -3.67 5.29
CA HIS A 24 -4.00 -4.47 6.51
C HIS A 24 -3.04 -5.66 6.52
N HIS A 25 -2.92 -6.35 5.39
CA HIS A 25 -2.08 -7.54 5.26
C HIS A 25 -0.65 -7.24 4.81
N LEU A 26 -0.33 -5.97 4.51
CA LEU A 26 0.94 -5.60 3.89
C LEU A 26 2.16 -6.19 4.61
N PRO A 27 2.28 -6.15 5.95
CA PRO A 27 3.42 -6.76 6.64
C PRO A 27 3.55 -8.27 6.40
N SER A 28 2.45 -9.03 6.51
CA SER A 28 2.49 -10.50 6.42
C SER A 28 2.61 -11.01 4.99
N ILE A 29 2.06 -10.29 4.00
CA ILE A 29 2.17 -10.71 2.59
C ILE A 29 3.57 -10.50 2.04
N LEU A 30 4.46 -9.74 2.70
CA LEU A 30 5.86 -9.59 2.27
C LEU A 30 6.59 -10.92 2.23
N ALA A 31 6.24 -11.89 3.07
CA ALA A 31 6.82 -13.24 3.00
C ALA A 31 6.64 -13.91 1.61
N PHE A 32 5.62 -13.49 0.86
CA PHE A 32 5.29 -14.04 -0.45
C PHE A 32 5.47 -13.05 -1.60
N THR A 33 5.57 -11.76 -1.30
CA THR A 33 5.66 -10.67 -2.30
C THR A 33 7.02 -9.99 -2.32
N ALA A 34 7.84 -10.25 -1.30
CA ALA A 34 9.26 -9.93 -1.17
C ALA A 34 9.96 -11.17 -0.54
N PRO A 35 9.96 -12.33 -1.22
CA PRO A 35 10.22 -13.62 -0.57
C PRO A 35 11.70 -13.95 -0.37
N HIS A 36 12.62 -13.12 -0.83
CA HIS A 36 14.05 -13.35 -0.70
C HIS A 36 14.67 -12.45 0.38
N PRO A 37 15.73 -12.90 1.08
CA PRO A 37 16.46 -12.02 2.00
C PRO A 37 16.89 -10.69 1.34
N ASN A 38 17.37 -10.75 0.09
CA ASN A 38 17.78 -9.57 -0.70
C ASN A 38 16.62 -8.60 -1.01
N SER A 39 15.36 -9.04 -0.91
CA SER A 39 14.19 -8.18 -1.11
C SER A 39 14.14 -7.06 -0.07
N TYR A 40 14.59 -7.34 1.16
CA TYR A 40 14.55 -6.43 2.31
C TYR A 40 15.68 -5.40 2.29
N ASP A 41 16.77 -5.69 1.58
CA ASP A 41 17.83 -4.69 1.31
C ASP A 41 17.29 -3.53 0.45
N ARG A 42 16.24 -3.79 -0.36
CA ARG A 42 15.52 -2.75 -1.09
C ARG A 42 14.60 -1.93 -0.19
N ILE A 43 13.95 -2.56 0.80
CA ILE A 43 12.88 -1.98 1.64
C ILE A 43 13.47 -1.08 2.74
N GLN A 44 14.04 0.05 2.34
CA GLN A 44 14.70 1.02 3.22
C GLN A 44 14.02 2.40 3.15
N PRO A 45 14.15 3.24 4.18
CA PRO A 45 13.66 4.62 4.12
C PRO A 45 14.32 5.36 2.97
N ASP A 46 13.57 6.25 2.34
CA ASP A 46 14.07 7.20 1.34
C ASP A 46 14.67 6.54 0.08
N THR A 47 14.23 5.32 -0.26
CA THR A 47 14.62 4.58 -1.47
C THR A 47 13.46 4.32 -2.45
N TRP A 48 12.29 4.93 -2.22
CA TRP A 48 11.06 4.69 -3.02
C TRP A 48 10.54 3.25 -2.99
N SER A 49 10.96 2.43 -2.04
CA SER A 49 10.51 1.04 -1.90
C SER A 49 9.32 0.86 -0.95
N GLY A 50 8.98 1.88 -0.17
CA GLY A 50 7.92 1.81 0.83
C GLY A 50 8.33 1.09 2.11
N ALA A 51 9.17 1.72 2.94
CA ALA A 51 9.70 1.12 4.17
C ALA A 51 8.76 1.15 5.39
N TYR A 52 7.67 1.92 5.33
CA TYR A 52 6.75 2.14 6.43
C TYR A 52 5.35 1.64 6.07
N LEU A 53 4.62 1.11 7.05
CA LEU A 53 3.23 0.73 6.90
C LEU A 53 2.36 1.99 6.78
N CYS A 54 2.21 2.49 5.56
CA CYS A 54 1.37 3.63 5.22
C CYS A 54 0.82 3.49 3.79
N TRP A 55 -0.05 4.42 3.42
CA TRP A 55 -0.42 4.64 2.02
C TRP A 55 -0.48 6.14 1.76
N GLY A 56 -0.46 6.57 0.50
CA GLY A 56 -0.55 7.99 0.17
C GLY A 56 -1.06 8.27 -1.24
N LYS A 57 -1.52 9.52 -1.44
CA LYS A 57 -1.89 10.05 -2.76
C LYS A 57 -0.68 10.65 -3.42
N GLU A 58 -0.34 10.19 -4.61
CA GLU A 58 0.86 10.57 -5.35
C GLU A 58 2.19 10.37 -4.59
N ASN A 59 2.15 9.82 -3.37
CA ASN A 59 3.30 9.69 -2.50
C ASN A 59 4.18 8.51 -2.94
N ARG A 60 5.31 8.84 -3.57
CA ARG A 60 6.28 7.85 -4.06
C ARG A 60 7.06 7.17 -2.94
N GLU A 61 7.04 7.65 -1.71
CA GLU A 61 7.72 6.94 -0.62
C GLU A 61 6.80 5.95 0.09
N ALA A 62 5.47 6.05 -0.07
CA ALA A 62 4.53 5.11 0.51
C ALA A 62 4.57 3.75 -0.23
N PRO A 63 4.46 2.61 0.47
CA PRO A 63 4.39 1.30 -0.18
C PRO A 63 3.10 1.11 -0.98
N LEU A 64 2.02 1.78 -0.58
CA LEU A 64 0.74 1.80 -1.28
C LEU A 64 0.48 3.22 -1.77
N ARG A 65 0.49 3.40 -3.08
CA ARG A 65 0.28 4.70 -3.71
C ARG A 65 -0.97 4.69 -4.55
N THR A 66 -1.78 5.72 -4.40
CA THR A 66 -2.84 6.04 -5.35
C THR A 66 -2.30 7.08 -6.31
N ALA A 67 -2.56 6.91 -7.61
CA ALA A 67 -2.07 7.82 -8.62
C ALA A 67 -3.15 8.17 -9.66
N CYS A 68 -2.97 9.32 -10.31
CA CYS A 68 -3.72 9.75 -11.47
C CYS A 68 -2.78 10.22 -12.61
N PRO A 69 -3.12 9.94 -13.89
CA PRO A 69 -2.31 10.41 -15.00
C PRO A 69 -2.40 11.94 -15.13
N PRO A 70 -1.38 12.59 -15.73
CA PRO A 70 -1.44 14.01 -16.02
C PRO A 70 -2.72 14.40 -16.77
N GLY A 71 -3.42 15.42 -16.28
CA GLY A 71 -4.67 15.93 -16.86
C GLY A 71 -5.96 15.34 -16.29
N VAL A 72 -5.88 14.29 -15.45
CA VAL A 72 -7.02 13.85 -14.64
C VAL A 72 -7.04 14.68 -13.34
N PRO A 73 -8.23 15.12 -12.88
CA PRO A 73 -8.37 15.81 -11.59
C PRO A 73 -7.70 15.02 -10.44
N LEU A 74 -6.94 15.70 -9.58
CA LEU A 74 -6.19 15.08 -8.48
C LEU A 74 -7.09 14.38 -7.43
N ASP A 75 -8.38 14.68 -7.43
CA ASP A 75 -9.41 14.05 -6.63
C ASP A 75 -9.99 12.77 -7.25
N LEU A 76 -9.47 12.32 -8.39
CA LEU A 76 -9.83 11.05 -9.00
C LEU A 76 -8.62 10.12 -9.03
N VAL A 77 -8.74 8.96 -8.38
CA VAL A 77 -7.74 7.91 -8.44
C VAL A 77 -7.98 7.04 -9.67
N SER A 78 -6.98 6.91 -10.55
CA SER A 78 -7.07 6.01 -11.71
C SER A 78 -6.50 4.63 -11.44
N ASN A 79 -5.48 4.53 -10.60
CA ASN A 79 -4.81 3.27 -10.31
C ASN A 79 -4.23 3.23 -8.89
N PHE A 80 -4.08 2.00 -8.40
CA PHE A 80 -3.39 1.67 -7.17
C PHE A 80 -2.03 1.04 -7.52
N GLU A 81 -0.98 1.46 -6.83
CA GLU A 81 0.38 0.93 -6.96
C GLU A 81 0.78 0.28 -5.63
N ILE A 82 1.25 -0.97 -5.70
CA ILE A 82 1.83 -1.68 -4.57
C ILE A 82 3.34 -1.81 -4.81
N LYS A 83 4.10 -0.96 -4.14
CA LYS A 83 5.52 -0.72 -4.45
C LYS A 83 6.48 -1.68 -3.77
N SER A 84 6.09 -2.25 -2.63
CA SER A 84 6.95 -3.14 -1.85
C SER A 84 7.19 -4.49 -2.51
N PHE A 85 6.40 -4.87 -3.51
CA PHE A 85 6.54 -6.12 -4.24
C PHE A 85 7.81 -6.10 -5.11
N ASP A 86 8.49 -7.23 -5.23
CA ASP A 86 9.62 -7.39 -6.15
C ASP A 86 9.31 -8.34 -7.31
N GLY A 87 10.30 -8.57 -8.19
CA GLY A 87 10.15 -9.44 -9.36
C GLY A 87 9.97 -10.93 -9.05
N CYS A 88 10.16 -11.34 -7.78
CA CYS A 88 9.98 -12.71 -7.31
C CYS A 88 8.64 -12.90 -6.58
N ALA A 89 7.81 -11.87 -6.52
CA ALA A 89 6.52 -11.91 -5.86
C ALA A 89 5.56 -12.98 -6.43
N ASN A 90 4.73 -13.56 -5.56
CA ASN A 90 3.49 -14.21 -5.96
C ASN A 90 2.34 -13.19 -5.94
N PRO A 91 1.99 -12.56 -7.08
CA PRO A 91 1.02 -11.45 -7.11
C PRO A 91 -0.39 -11.87 -6.71
N HIS A 92 -0.74 -13.17 -6.83
CA HIS A 92 -2.06 -13.67 -6.46
C HIS A 92 -2.37 -13.50 -4.98
N LEU A 93 -1.35 -13.53 -4.11
CA LEU A 93 -1.53 -13.33 -2.67
C LEU A 93 -1.79 -11.86 -2.33
N GLY A 94 -1.22 -10.92 -3.09
CA GLY A 94 -1.59 -9.50 -3.02
C GLY A 94 -3.05 -9.26 -3.42
N LEU A 95 -3.53 -9.95 -4.46
CA LEU A 95 -4.94 -9.89 -4.87
C LEU A 95 -5.87 -10.48 -3.79
N ALA A 96 -5.49 -11.61 -3.20
CA ALA A 96 -6.25 -12.24 -2.12
C ALA A 96 -6.38 -11.31 -0.89
N ALA A 97 -5.32 -10.59 -0.53
CA ALA A 97 -5.37 -9.58 0.53
C ALA A 97 -6.40 -8.47 0.24
N GLY A 98 -6.45 -7.97 -1.00
CA GLY A 98 -7.46 -6.99 -1.39
C GLY A 98 -8.89 -7.55 -1.37
N ILE A 99 -9.07 -8.82 -1.77
CA ILE A 99 -10.37 -9.51 -1.67
C ILE A 99 -10.82 -9.67 -0.22
N ASP A 100 -9.90 -9.96 0.72
CA ASP A 100 -10.22 -10.00 2.15
C ASP A 100 -10.72 -8.64 2.66
N GLY A 101 -10.09 -7.55 2.22
CA GLY A 101 -10.53 -6.18 2.49
C GLY A 101 -11.97 -5.90 2.05
N LEU A 102 -12.34 -6.36 0.85
CA LEU A 102 -13.72 -6.30 0.35
C LEU A 102 -14.69 -7.10 1.24
N ARG A 103 -14.34 -8.33 1.59
CA ARG A 103 -15.18 -9.24 2.40
C ARG A 103 -15.42 -8.72 3.81
N ARG A 104 -14.40 -8.11 4.43
CA ARG A 104 -14.45 -7.57 5.80
C ARG A 104 -14.85 -6.10 5.84
N HIS A 105 -15.10 -5.47 4.69
CA HIS A 105 -15.40 -4.05 4.56
C HIS A 105 -14.39 -3.15 5.30
N LEU A 106 -13.10 -3.47 5.16
CA LEU A 106 -12.03 -2.72 5.83
C LEU A 106 -12.00 -1.27 5.34
N LYS A 107 -11.52 -0.39 6.20
CA LYS A 107 -11.35 1.04 5.91
C LYS A 107 -9.87 1.39 5.90
N LEU A 108 -9.49 2.27 4.99
CA LEU A 108 -8.14 2.82 5.00
C LEU A 108 -7.98 3.81 6.16
N PRO A 109 -6.77 3.91 6.75
CA PRO A 109 -6.44 5.05 7.61
C PRO A 109 -6.29 6.32 6.76
N GLU A 110 -6.07 7.47 7.40
CA GLU A 110 -5.71 8.69 6.66
C GLU A 110 -4.41 8.51 5.87
N PRO A 111 -4.32 9.07 4.65
CA PRO A 111 -3.12 8.97 3.83
C PRO A 111 -1.97 9.81 4.41
N ILE A 112 -0.74 9.37 4.13
CA ILE A 112 0.47 10.14 4.38
C ILE A 112 0.83 10.89 3.08
N GLU A 113 0.80 12.22 3.11
CA GLU A 113 1.10 13.07 1.95
C GLU A 113 2.58 13.49 1.88
N SER A 114 3.28 13.55 3.01
CA SER A 114 4.72 13.86 3.07
C SER A 114 5.58 12.61 3.06
N ASN A 115 6.91 12.76 3.17
CA ASN A 115 7.79 11.61 3.28
C ASN A 115 7.47 10.81 4.56
N PRO A 116 7.17 9.50 4.50
CA PRO A 116 6.94 8.64 5.66
C PRO A 116 8.09 8.62 6.67
N SER A 117 9.35 8.83 6.25
CA SER A 117 10.49 8.85 7.18
C SER A 117 10.40 10.01 8.20
N ASP A 118 9.79 11.14 7.81
CA ASP A 118 9.48 12.28 8.71
C ASP A 118 8.50 11.89 9.84
N HIS A 119 7.71 10.83 9.63
CA HIS A 119 6.73 10.31 10.59
C HIS A 119 7.19 9.00 11.26
N SER A 120 8.50 8.70 11.22
CA SER A 120 9.08 7.45 11.75
C SER A 120 8.77 7.17 13.23
N SER A 121 8.46 8.20 14.03
CA SER A 121 8.03 8.04 15.43
C SER A 121 6.59 7.52 15.58
N LYS A 122 5.77 7.62 14.53
CA LYS A 122 4.34 7.24 14.52
C LYS A 122 4.06 6.06 13.59
N LEU A 123 4.80 5.95 12.49
CA LEU A 123 4.61 4.90 11.50
C LEU A 123 5.41 3.65 11.85
N LYS A 124 4.74 2.50 11.79
CA LYS A 124 5.40 1.19 11.94
C LYS A 124 6.27 0.92 10.71
N ARG A 125 7.48 0.40 10.91
CA ARG A 125 8.27 -0.18 9.81
C ARG A 125 7.60 -1.43 9.26
N LEU A 126 7.66 -1.63 7.94
CA LEU A 126 7.46 -2.96 7.38
C LEU A 126 8.59 -3.90 7.84
N PRO A 127 8.37 -5.22 7.83
CA PRO A 127 9.40 -6.20 8.14
C PRO A 127 10.74 -5.86 7.48
N GLN A 128 11.81 -5.93 8.26
CA GLN A 128 13.16 -5.53 7.84
C GLN A 128 14.00 -6.71 7.34
N ASN A 129 13.46 -7.92 7.45
CA ASN A 129 14.06 -9.16 6.95
C ASN A 129 12.95 -10.19 6.72
N LEU A 130 13.30 -11.30 6.05
CA LEU A 130 12.34 -12.37 5.74
C LEU A 130 11.75 -13.02 6.99
N GLN A 131 12.52 -13.13 8.07
CA GLN A 131 12.07 -13.74 9.32
C GLN A 131 10.92 -12.95 9.95
N GLU A 132 11.02 -11.62 10.00
CA GLU A 132 9.96 -10.74 10.50
C GLU A 132 8.67 -10.80 9.67
N SER A 133 8.74 -11.23 8.40
CA SER A 133 7.55 -11.36 7.54
C SER A 133 6.79 -12.68 7.75
N VAL A 134 7.41 -13.69 8.36
CA VAL A 134 6.81 -15.01 8.61
C VAL A 134 6.28 -15.18 10.04
N GLU A 135 6.57 -14.23 10.94
CA GLU A 135 6.14 -14.18 12.35
C GLU A 135 4.85 -13.35 12.55
#